data_AF-A0A7J9IU27-F1
#
_entry.id   AF-A0A7J9IU27-F1
#
_cell.length_a   1.000
_cell.length_b   1.000
_cell.length_c   1.000
_cell.angle_alpha   90.00
_cell.angle_beta   90.00
_cell.angle_gamma   90.00
#
_symmetry.space_group_name_H-M   'P 1'
#
loop_
_entity.id
_entity.type
_entity.pdbx_description
1 polymer ?
#
loop_
_entity_poly.entity_id
_entity_poly.type
_entity_poly.pdbx_seq_one_letter_code
_entity_poly.pdbx_strand_id
1 'polypeptide(L)'
;AGLTAADVEIADWLRKSYSSKYIVLAVNKCESPRKGVMQASEFWSLGFSPIPISALSGTGTGELLDLVCSGLKKTEDVENMDEEENYVPSIAIVGRPNVGKSSILNSLLGEDRTIVSPISGTTRDAIDTEFVGPDGQKFRLIDTAGIRRRASVASSGSTTEALSVNRAFRAIRRSDVVALVIEAMACITEQDTRIAERIEKEGKGCLIVVNKWDTIPNKNQQTATYYEQDVREKMRMLDWAPIVYSTAITGQSVEKVIVAASTVEKERARRLSTAILNQVIREAIAFKPPPRTRGGKRGRVYYCTQ
;
A
#
# COMPACT_ATOMS: atom_id res chain seq x y z
N ALA A 1 -28.65 1.65 -26.32
CA ALA A 1 -29.18 3.02 -26.15
C ALA A 1 -28.25 3.93 -26.93
N GLY A 2 -28.80 4.87 -27.69
CA GLY A 2 -28.03 5.79 -28.54
C GLY A 2 -27.63 7.07 -27.80
N LEU A 3 -27.26 8.08 -28.58
CA LEU A 3 -26.88 9.39 -28.09
C LEU A 3 -28.06 10.10 -27.39
N THR A 4 -27.82 10.72 -26.24
CA THR A 4 -28.84 11.52 -25.52
C THR A 4 -28.48 13.00 -25.47
N ALA A 5 -29.48 13.86 -25.21
CA ALA A 5 -29.25 15.30 -25.05
C ALA A 5 -28.26 15.63 -23.91
N ALA A 6 -28.29 14.84 -22.83
CA ALA A 6 -27.36 14.98 -21.72
C ALA A 6 -25.90 14.69 -22.13
N ASP A 7 -25.68 13.72 -23.03
CA ASP A 7 -24.34 13.41 -23.54
C ASP A 7 -23.78 14.59 -24.35
N VAL A 8 -24.63 15.27 -25.13
CA VAL A 8 -24.26 16.47 -25.90
C VAL A 8 -23.87 17.62 -24.99
N GLU A 9 -24.65 17.88 -23.93
CA GLU A 9 -24.33 18.92 -22.94
C GLU A 9 -23.00 18.66 -22.23
N ILE A 10 -22.75 17.41 -21.82
CA ILE A 10 -21.48 17.02 -21.18
C ILE A 10 -20.32 17.18 -22.15
N ALA A 11 -20.47 16.74 -23.40
CA ALA A 11 -19.43 16.88 -24.42
C ALA A 11 -19.11 18.37 -24.68
N ASP A 12 -20.12 19.24 -24.79
CA ASP A 12 -19.93 20.68 -24.93
C ASP A 12 -19.22 21.30 -23.73
N TRP A 13 -19.59 20.90 -22.52
CA TRP A 13 -18.94 21.35 -21.30
C TRP A 13 -17.48 20.92 -21.22
N LEU A 14 -17.18 19.67 -21.59
CA LEU A 14 -15.82 19.13 -21.63
C LEU A 14 -14.96 19.88 -22.65
N ARG A 15 -15.48 20.14 -23.85
CA ARG A 15 -14.77 20.90 -24.89
C ARG A 15 -14.49 22.35 -24.47
N LYS A 16 -15.43 23.02 -23.80
CA LYS A 16 -15.26 24.41 -23.34
C LYS A 16 -14.35 24.53 -22.13
N SER A 17 -14.52 23.67 -21.13
CA SER A 17 -13.89 23.81 -19.81
C SER A 17 -12.56 23.08 -19.68
N TYR A 18 -12.33 22.04 -20.49
CA TYR A 18 -11.18 21.15 -20.38
C TYR A 18 -10.49 20.90 -21.73
N SER A 19 -10.51 21.88 -22.63
CA SER A 19 -9.88 21.81 -23.96
C SER A 19 -8.40 21.42 -23.96
N SER A 20 -7.68 21.68 -22.86
CA SER A 20 -6.26 21.32 -22.68
C SER A 20 -6.03 19.91 -22.14
N LYS A 21 -7.09 19.14 -21.86
CA LYS A 21 -7.01 17.78 -21.33
C LYS A 21 -7.16 16.74 -22.44
N TYR A 22 -6.51 15.60 -22.27
CA TYR A 22 -6.69 14.44 -23.13
C TYR A 22 -8.00 13.74 -22.75
N ILE A 23 -8.97 13.72 -23.67
CA ILE A 23 -10.32 13.19 -23.43
C ILE A 23 -10.52 11.97 -24.33
N VAL A 24 -10.90 10.85 -23.71
CA VAL A 24 -11.16 9.58 -24.40
C VAL A 24 -12.64 9.24 -24.29
N LEU A 25 -13.30 9.00 -25.43
CA LEU A 25 -14.72 8.64 -25.48
C LEU A 25 -14.88 7.13 -25.66
N ALA A 26 -15.44 6.48 -24.64
CA ALA A 26 -15.77 5.05 -24.68
C ALA A 26 -17.29 4.84 -24.76
N VAL A 27 -17.74 4.16 -25.81
CA VAL A 27 -19.15 3.80 -26.02
C VAL A 27 -19.36 2.39 -25.49
N ASN A 28 -20.01 2.28 -24.34
CA ASN A 28 -20.22 0.98 -23.69
C ASN A 28 -21.47 0.26 -24.21
N LYS A 29 -21.54 -1.06 -23.97
CA LYS A 29 -22.60 -1.97 -24.45
C LYS A 29 -22.58 -2.18 -25.97
N CYS A 30 -21.37 -2.32 -26.52
CA CYS A 30 -21.13 -2.72 -27.90
C CYS A 30 -20.79 -4.21 -27.98
N GLU A 31 -21.70 -5.10 -27.55
CA GLU A 31 -21.41 -6.54 -27.43
C GLU A 31 -21.25 -7.24 -28.79
N SER A 32 -21.86 -6.71 -29.84
CA SER A 32 -21.77 -7.26 -31.19
C SER A 32 -20.62 -6.60 -31.96
N PRO A 33 -19.64 -7.35 -32.51
CA PRO A 33 -18.52 -6.75 -33.24
C PRO A 33 -18.93 -5.90 -34.45
N ARG A 34 -19.99 -6.30 -35.17
CA ARG A 34 -20.49 -5.55 -36.34
C ARG A 34 -21.44 -4.42 -35.95
N LYS A 35 -22.40 -4.69 -35.06
CA LYS A 35 -23.39 -3.67 -34.65
C LYS A 35 -22.81 -2.64 -33.69
N GLY A 36 -21.82 -3.02 -32.88
CA GLY A 36 -21.14 -2.16 -31.92
C GLY A 36 -20.40 -1.01 -32.59
N VAL A 37 -19.70 -1.28 -33.69
CA VAL A 37 -19.06 -0.22 -34.50
C VAL A 37 -20.10 0.73 -35.08
N MET A 38 -21.23 0.22 -35.57
CA MET A 38 -22.32 1.07 -36.05
C MET A 38 -22.94 1.90 -34.92
N GLN A 39 -23.15 1.32 -33.74
CA GLN A 39 -23.68 2.03 -32.56
C GLN A 39 -22.73 3.13 -32.09
N ALA A 40 -21.42 2.87 -32.09
CA ALA A 40 -20.42 3.87 -31.73
C ALA A 40 -20.32 5.00 -32.77
N SER A 41 -20.67 4.74 -34.04
CA SER A 41 -20.53 5.73 -35.11
C SER A 41 -21.39 6.98 -34.91
N GLU A 42 -22.54 6.87 -34.23
CA GLU A 42 -23.41 8.00 -33.90
C GLU A 42 -22.71 9.02 -32.98
N PHE A 43 -21.78 8.57 -32.15
CA PHE A 43 -21.09 9.37 -31.15
C PHE A 43 -19.93 10.22 -31.71
N TRP A 44 -19.57 10.05 -32.99
CA TRP A 44 -18.65 10.98 -33.67
C TRP A 44 -19.15 12.42 -33.64
N SER A 45 -20.47 12.62 -33.60
CA SER A 45 -21.12 13.93 -33.49
C SER A 45 -20.70 14.72 -32.25
N LEU A 46 -20.22 14.06 -31.18
CA LEU A 46 -19.75 14.71 -29.96
C LEU A 46 -18.38 15.40 -30.11
N GLY A 47 -17.70 15.19 -31.25
CA GLY A 47 -16.39 15.78 -31.51
C GLY A 47 -15.22 15.06 -30.83
N PHE A 48 -15.44 13.83 -30.37
CA PHE A 48 -14.40 12.92 -29.87
C PHE A 48 -14.41 11.64 -30.69
N SER A 49 -13.27 10.95 -30.79
CA SER A 49 -13.18 9.63 -31.44
C SER A 49 -13.77 8.55 -30.54
N PRO A 50 -14.92 7.93 -30.91
CA PRO A 50 -15.57 6.94 -30.07
C PRO A 50 -14.90 5.57 -30.20
N ILE A 51 -14.63 4.95 -29.05
CA ILE A 51 -14.14 3.57 -28.97
C ILE A 51 -15.28 2.66 -28.51
N PRO A 52 -15.73 1.68 -29.32
CA PRO A 52 -16.74 0.73 -28.91
C PRO A 52 -16.15 -0.24 -27.87
N ILE A 53 -16.79 -0.34 -26.72
CA ILE A 53 -16.40 -1.28 -25.66
C ILE A 53 -17.59 -2.10 -25.17
N SER A 54 -17.28 -3.25 -24.59
CA SER A 54 -18.23 -4.06 -23.84
C SER A 54 -17.62 -4.37 -22.47
N ALA A 55 -18.06 -3.66 -21.44
CA ALA A 55 -17.63 -3.93 -20.07
C ALA A 55 -18.04 -5.34 -19.58
N LEU A 56 -19.09 -5.92 -20.16
CA LEU A 56 -19.58 -7.25 -19.79
C LEU A 56 -18.69 -8.37 -20.35
N SER A 57 -18.27 -8.27 -21.62
CA SER A 57 -17.43 -9.29 -22.28
C SER A 57 -15.94 -8.96 -22.23
N GLY A 58 -15.55 -7.74 -21.88
CA GLY A 58 -14.18 -7.24 -21.92
C GLY A 58 -13.68 -6.88 -23.34
N THR A 59 -14.56 -6.86 -24.35
CA THR A 59 -14.18 -6.48 -25.72
C THR A 59 -13.92 -4.98 -25.80
N GLY A 60 -12.87 -4.54 -26.51
CA GLY A 60 -12.56 -3.11 -26.70
C GLY A 60 -11.87 -2.44 -25.50
N THR A 61 -11.78 -3.12 -24.35
CA THR A 61 -11.21 -2.51 -23.14
C THR A 61 -9.69 -2.44 -23.17
N GLY A 62 -9.02 -3.33 -23.92
CA GLY A 62 -7.58 -3.26 -24.15
C GLY A 62 -7.19 -2.03 -24.96
N GLU A 63 -7.87 -1.82 -26.10
CA GLU A 63 -7.63 -0.64 -26.95
C GLU A 63 -7.95 0.67 -26.21
N LEU A 64 -9.00 0.66 -25.38
CA LEU A 64 -9.30 1.80 -24.50
C LEU A 64 -8.14 2.07 -23.51
N LEU A 65 -7.60 1.02 -22.89
CA LEU A 65 -6.48 1.16 -21.95
C LEU A 65 -5.22 1.67 -22.65
N ASP A 66 -4.89 1.15 -23.83
CA ASP A 66 -3.74 1.60 -24.61
C ASP A 66 -3.84 3.09 -24.94
N LEU A 67 -5.04 3.55 -25.33
CA LEU A 67 -5.27 4.97 -25.61
C LEU A 67 -5.13 5.83 -24.35
N VAL A 68 -5.69 5.39 -23.22
CA VAL A 68 -5.54 6.09 -21.94
C VAL A 68 -4.06 6.17 -21.55
N CYS A 69 -3.32 5.07 -21.64
CA CYS A 69 -1.89 5.02 -21.36
C CYS A 69 -1.08 5.96 -22.25
N SER A 70 -1.44 6.09 -23.53
CA SER A 70 -0.78 7.01 -24.46
C SER A 70 -0.96 8.49 -24.10
N GLY A 71 -2.08 8.84 -23.47
CA GLY A 71 -2.40 10.21 -23.04
C GLY A 71 -1.88 10.55 -21.65
N LEU A 72 -1.47 9.55 -20.87
CA LEU A 72 -0.74 9.79 -19.64
C LEU A 72 0.66 10.26 -20.01
N LYS A 73 1.14 11.31 -19.34
CA LYS A 73 2.57 11.60 -19.38
C LYS A 73 3.26 10.32 -18.91
N LYS A 74 4.12 9.75 -19.76
CA LYS A 74 5.21 8.93 -19.25
C LYS A 74 5.89 9.82 -18.22
N THR A 75 5.68 9.53 -16.93
CA THR A 75 6.80 9.68 -16.01
C THR A 75 7.94 8.98 -16.70
N GLU A 76 9.10 9.60 -16.80
CA GLU A 76 10.30 8.89 -17.19
C GLU A 76 10.39 7.72 -16.20
N ASP A 77 9.82 6.58 -16.59
CA ASP A 77 10.04 5.33 -15.93
C ASP A 77 11.51 5.13 -16.20
N VAL A 78 12.24 5.14 -15.11
CA VAL A 78 13.68 5.08 -15.10
C VAL A 78 14.09 3.66 -15.45
N GLU A 79 13.89 3.28 -16.70
CA GLU A 79 14.91 3.16 -17.75
C GLU A 79 16.38 2.96 -17.38
N ASN A 80 16.80 2.76 -16.13
CA ASN A 80 18.21 2.56 -15.80
C ASN A 80 18.34 1.41 -14.81
N MET A 81 19.05 0.36 -15.24
CA MET A 81 19.56 -0.71 -14.37
C MET A 81 20.52 -0.20 -13.28
N ASP A 82 20.82 1.11 -13.27
CA ASP A 82 21.61 1.82 -12.27
C ASP A 82 20.76 2.34 -11.06
N GLU A 83 19.43 2.16 -11.07
CA GLU A 83 18.55 2.66 -9.99
C GLU A 83 18.47 1.78 -8.73
N GLU A 84 18.90 0.52 -8.76
CA GLU A 84 18.98 -0.27 -7.51
C GLU A 84 19.91 0.42 -6.48
N GLU A 85 20.89 1.23 -6.92
CA GLU A 85 21.77 1.99 -6.02
C GLU A 85 21.13 3.25 -5.41
N ASN A 86 20.01 3.76 -5.95
CA ASN A 86 19.34 4.97 -5.46
C ASN A 86 17.90 4.75 -4.96
N TYR A 87 17.42 3.51 -4.93
CA TYR A 87 16.11 3.20 -4.35
C TYR A 87 16.10 3.53 -2.85
N VAL A 88 15.16 4.39 -2.44
CA VAL A 88 14.95 4.74 -1.03
C VAL A 88 13.67 4.05 -0.54
N PRO A 89 13.77 2.99 0.28
CA PRO A 89 12.59 2.29 0.75
C PRO A 89 11.67 3.18 1.57
N SER A 90 10.37 2.97 1.38
CA SER A 90 9.33 3.80 1.95
C SER A 90 8.65 3.12 3.13
N ILE A 91 8.55 3.83 4.26
CA ILE A 91 7.94 3.33 5.51
C ILE A 91 6.67 4.14 5.81
N ALA A 92 5.54 3.47 5.99
CA ALA A 92 4.31 4.10 6.49
C ALA A 92 4.07 3.73 7.95
N ILE A 93 3.78 4.72 8.79
CA ILE A 93 3.34 4.52 10.18
C ILE A 93 1.81 4.61 10.21
N VAL A 94 1.14 3.47 10.37
CA VAL A 94 -0.33 3.38 10.32
C VAL A 94 -0.89 2.80 11.62
N GLY A 95 -2.20 2.96 11.81
CA GLY A 95 -2.88 2.56 13.04
C GLY A 95 -4.00 3.52 13.41
N ARG A 96 -4.86 3.11 14.34
CA ARG A 96 -6.03 3.88 14.77
C ARG A 96 -5.67 5.25 15.33
N PRO A 97 -6.61 6.21 15.40
CA PRO A 97 -6.38 7.48 16.11
C PRO A 97 -5.81 7.25 17.52
N ASN A 98 -4.96 8.17 17.99
CA ASN A 98 -4.44 8.23 19.37
C ASN A 98 -3.55 7.06 19.88
N VAL A 99 -3.23 6.07 19.05
CA VAL A 99 -2.26 4.99 19.38
C VAL A 99 -0.80 5.46 19.52
N GLY A 100 -0.54 6.76 19.30
CA GLY A 100 0.79 7.37 19.48
C GLY A 100 1.68 7.43 18.23
N LYS A 101 1.10 7.32 17.02
CA LYS A 101 1.83 7.48 15.74
C LYS A 101 2.63 8.79 15.65
N SER A 102 2.03 9.91 16.07
CA SER A 102 2.71 11.21 16.04
C SER A 102 3.87 11.30 17.02
N SER A 103 3.74 10.66 18.19
CA SER A 103 4.83 10.58 19.16
C SER A 103 6.00 9.76 18.63
N ILE A 104 5.71 8.61 17.98
CA ILE A 104 6.73 7.79 17.31
C ILE A 104 7.41 8.60 16.21
N LEU A 105 6.64 9.25 15.34
CA LEU A 105 7.18 10.06 14.25
C LEU A 105 8.04 11.22 14.75
N ASN A 106 7.61 11.93 15.79
CA ASN A 106 8.40 13.02 16.36
C ASN A 106 9.67 12.52 17.04
N SER A 107 9.61 11.36 17.73
CA SER A 107 10.80 10.74 18.32
C SER A 107 11.80 10.31 17.24
N LEU A 108 11.32 9.78 16.11
CA LEU A 108 12.16 9.43 14.96
C LEU A 108 12.82 10.65 14.31
N LEU A 109 12.09 11.78 14.25
CA LEU A 109 12.56 13.01 13.61
C LEU A 109 13.32 13.95 14.55
N GLY A 110 13.25 13.73 15.86
CA GLY A 110 13.86 14.56 16.89
C GLY A 110 15.19 14.04 17.42
N GLU A 111 15.59 12.82 17.07
CA GLU A 111 16.98 12.39 17.22
C GLU A 111 17.84 13.10 16.16
N ASP A 112 19.06 13.52 16.52
CA ASP A 112 20.07 14.18 15.66
C ASP A 112 20.49 13.38 14.40
N ARG A 113 19.75 12.32 14.08
CA ARG A 113 19.94 11.37 12.98
C ARG A 113 19.14 11.73 11.73
N THR A 114 18.31 12.78 11.77
CA THR A 114 17.56 13.24 10.60
C THR A 114 18.31 14.30 9.81
N ILE A 115 19.04 13.86 8.78
CA ILE A 115 19.41 14.76 7.68
C ILE A 115 18.15 14.90 6.81
N VAL A 116 17.32 15.90 7.13
CA VAL A 116 16.18 16.27 6.28
C VAL A 116 16.75 16.89 5.01
N SER A 117 16.69 16.16 3.90
CA SER A 117 17.10 16.67 2.60
C SER A 117 16.00 17.56 2.02
N PRO A 118 16.23 18.86 1.78
CA PRO A 118 15.22 19.79 1.29
C PRO A 118 15.14 19.75 -0.25
N ILE A 119 15.08 18.56 -0.87
CA ILE A 119 14.97 18.46 -2.34
C ILE A 119 13.59 18.96 -2.77
N SER A 120 13.55 20.26 -3.03
CA SER A 120 12.42 21.00 -3.55
C SER A 120 12.45 20.84 -5.07
N GLY A 121 11.65 19.92 -5.62
CA GLY A 121 11.81 19.59 -7.05
C GLY A 121 10.62 19.02 -7.81
N THR A 122 9.56 18.52 -7.16
CA THR A 122 8.39 18.03 -7.92
C THR A 122 7.08 18.30 -7.18
N THR A 123 6.22 19.10 -7.78
CA THR A 123 4.85 19.34 -7.32
C THR A 123 4.02 18.06 -7.38
N ARG A 124 3.88 17.34 -6.24
CA ARG A 124 2.58 16.76 -5.82
C ARG A 124 2.48 16.30 -4.36
N ASP A 125 3.57 15.97 -3.67
CA ASP A 125 3.50 15.39 -2.31
C ASP A 125 4.51 16.01 -1.31
N ALA A 126 4.25 17.25 -0.87
CA ALA A 126 5.02 17.93 0.20
C ALA A 126 4.80 17.32 1.62
N ILE A 127 4.64 16.00 1.73
CA ILE A 127 4.12 15.30 2.92
C ILE A 127 5.04 14.16 3.38
N ASP A 128 6.05 13.77 2.61
CA ASP A 128 6.95 12.67 2.95
C ASP A 128 8.29 13.20 3.50
N THR A 129 8.96 12.43 4.37
CA THR A 129 10.21 12.87 5.02
C THR A 129 11.28 11.82 4.89
N GLU A 130 12.42 12.19 4.31
CA GLU A 130 13.58 11.30 4.23
C GLU A 130 14.42 11.37 5.50
N PHE A 131 14.94 10.23 5.92
CA PHE A 131 15.83 10.09 7.07
C PHE A 131 16.84 8.96 6.85
N VAL A 132 17.91 8.95 7.65
CA VAL A 132 18.94 7.91 7.60
C VAL A 132 18.80 7.02 8.83
N GLY A 133 18.67 5.71 8.60
CA GLY A 133 18.59 4.71 9.66
C GLY A 133 19.92 4.52 10.40
N PRO A 134 19.93 3.81 11.54
CA PRO A 134 21.14 3.54 12.32
C PRO A 134 22.25 2.80 11.56
N ASP A 135 21.87 2.04 10.53
CA ASP A 135 22.78 1.29 9.65
C ASP A 135 23.25 2.10 8.42
N GLY A 136 22.89 3.39 8.33
CA GLY A 136 23.23 4.26 7.20
C GLY A 136 22.28 4.15 6.01
N GLN A 137 21.28 3.26 6.06
CA GLN A 137 20.29 3.10 4.99
C GLN A 137 19.32 4.30 4.97
N LYS A 138 19.07 4.88 3.80
CA LYS A 138 18.09 5.95 3.63
C LYS A 138 16.69 5.37 3.59
N PHE A 139 15.74 6.04 4.22
CA PHE A 139 14.32 5.69 4.21
C PHE A 139 13.46 6.91 3.98
N ARG A 140 12.28 6.71 3.39
CA ARG A 140 11.25 7.74 3.20
C ARG A 140 10.03 7.45 4.06
N LEU A 141 9.73 8.30 5.04
CA LEU A 141 8.50 8.24 5.82
C LEU A 141 7.33 8.81 5.01
N ILE A 142 6.27 8.02 4.88
CA ILE A 142 5.07 8.38 4.13
C ILE A 142 4.01 9.07 5.01
N ASP A 143 3.37 10.12 4.48
CA ASP A 143 2.24 10.84 5.10
C ASP A 143 2.57 11.49 6.47
N THR A 144 3.76 12.07 6.61
CA THR A 144 4.22 12.70 7.86
C THR A 144 3.42 13.96 8.22
N ALA A 145 2.99 14.75 7.22
CA ALA A 145 2.19 15.95 7.49
C ALA A 145 0.76 15.63 7.97
N GLY A 146 0.17 14.50 7.55
CA GLY A 146 -1.12 14.03 8.06
C GLY A 146 -1.06 13.58 9.53
N ILE A 147 0.11 13.10 9.96
CA ILE A 147 0.41 12.74 11.35
C ILE A 147 0.67 13.99 12.21
N ARG A 148 1.45 14.96 11.68
CA ARG A 148 1.76 16.23 12.37
C ARG A 148 0.53 17.13 12.52
N ARG A 149 -0.29 17.29 11.48
CA ARG A 149 -1.53 18.09 11.53
C ARG A 149 -2.54 17.53 12.53
N ARG A 150 -2.57 16.22 12.77
CA ARG A 150 -3.43 15.63 13.81
C ARG A 150 -2.89 15.85 15.21
N ALA A 151 -1.57 15.89 15.42
CA ALA A 151 -1.03 16.29 16.72
C ALA A 151 -1.47 17.70 17.10
N SER A 152 -1.58 18.62 16.13
CA SER A 152 -2.06 19.99 16.36
C SER A 152 -3.59 20.14 16.36
N VAL A 153 -4.35 19.23 15.72
CA VAL A 153 -5.83 19.30 15.62
C VAL A 153 -6.53 18.40 16.65
N ALA A 154 -5.88 17.38 17.20
CA ALA A 154 -6.41 16.59 18.32
C ALA A 154 -6.66 17.45 19.57
N SER A 155 -5.91 18.54 19.73
CA SER A 155 -6.17 19.61 20.71
C SER A 155 -7.41 20.47 20.40
N SER A 156 -8.03 20.31 19.22
CA SER A 156 -9.10 21.17 18.70
C SER A 156 -10.40 20.42 18.34
N GLY A 157 -10.50 19.12 18.66
CA GLY A 157 -11.78 18.43 18.82
C GLY A 157 -12.59 18.04 17.59
N SER A 158 -12.06 18.02 16.36
CA SER A 158 -12.78 17.36 15.25
C SER A 158 -11.90 16.82 14.14
N THR A 159 -11.96 15.50 13.92
CA THR A 159 -11.63 14.90 12.61
C THR A 159 -12.47 13.63 12.47
N THR A 160 -13.29 13.56 11.41
CA THR A 160 -14.14 12.41 11.11
C THR A 160 -13.32 11.13 10.90
N GLU A 161 -13.65 10.05 11.60
CA GLU A 161 -12.92 8.77 11.60
C GLU A 161 -12.74 8.15 10.20
N ALA A 162 -13.74 8.30 9.33
CA ALA A 162 -13.71 7.79 7.95
C ALA A 162 -12.57 8.37 7.09
N LEU A 163 -12.19 9.64 7.33
CA LEU A 163 -11.06 10.26 6.63
C LEU A 163 -9.72 9.70 7.11
N SER A 164 -9.62 9.19 8.35
CA SER A 164 -8.39 8.62 8.89
C SER A 164 -8.07 7.25 8.28
N VAL A 165 -9.08 6.42 8.01
CA VAL A 165 -8.90 5.07 7.45
C VAL A 165 -8.48 5.13 5.98
N ASN A 166 -9.15 5.95 5.17
CA ASN A 166 -8.81 6.10 3.75
C ASN A 166 -7.38 6.63 3.54
N ARG A 167 -6.89 7.48 4.45
CA ARG A 167 -5.49 7.93 4.43
C ARG A 167 -4.52 6.82 4.79
N ALA A 168 -4.81 6.02 5.82
CA ALA A 168 -4.00 4.87 6.16
C ALA A 168 -3.89 3.90 4.97
N PHE A 169 -4.97 3.66 4.23
CA PHE A 169 -4.95 2.82 3.04
C PHE A 169 -4.12 3.43 1.90
N ARG A 170 -4.16 4.76 1.71
CA ARG A 170 -3.30 5.44 0.74
C ARG A 170 -1.81 5.34 1.15
N ALA A 171 -1.50 5.50 2.43
CA ALA A 171 -0.15 5.36 2.94
C ALA A 171 0.39 3.94 2.73
N ILE A 172 -0.42 2.91 3.05
CA ILE A 172 -0.07 1.49 2.82
C ILE A 172 0.27 1.24 1.35
N ARG A 173 -0.55 1.73 0.41
CA ARG A 173 -0.29 1.53 -1.03
C ARG A 173 1.03 2.13 -1.47
N ARG A 174 1.39 3.31 -0.95
CA ARG A 174 2.61 4.05 -1.29
C ARG A 174 3.85 3.55 -0.57
N SER A 175 3.72 2.75 0.49
CA SER A 175 4.85 2.24 1.27
C SER A 175 5.34 0.88 0.80
N ASP A 176 6.59 0.58 1.13
CA ASP A 176 7.21 -0.75 1.05
C ASP A 176 7.01 -1.55 2.32
N VAL A 177 7.24 -0.88 3.44
CA VAL A 177 7.12 -1.42 4.79
C VAL A 177 6.11 -0.62 5.58
N VAL A 178 5.25 -1.31 6.31
CA VAL A 178 4.20 -0.72 7.13
C VAL A 178 4.48 -1.02 8.60
N ALA A 179 4.69 0.03 9.40
CA ALA A 179 4.69 -0.05 10.85
C ALA A 179 3.24 0.09 11.35
N LEU A 180 2.60 -1.05 11.65
CA LEU A 180 1.26 -1.10 12.22
C LEU A 180 1.34 -0.84 13.72
N VAL A 181 0.97 0.36 14.14
CA VAL A 181 1.00 0.79 15.53
C VAL A 181 -0.32 0.42 16.22
N ILE A 182 -0.22 -0.39 17.27
CA ILE A 182 -1.32 -0.72 18.18
C ILE A 182 -1.01 -0.20 19.59
N GLU A 183 -2.05 0.11 20.34
CA GLU A 183 -1.92 0.57 21.73
C GLU A 183 -2.00 -0.60 22.70
N ALA A 184 -1.00 -0.72 23.58
CA ALA A 184 -0.82 -1.84 24.49
C ALA A 184 -2.04 -2.08 25.40
N MET A 185 -2.59 -1.03 26.01
CA MET A 185 -3.72 -1.17 26.95
C MET A 185 -5.06 -1.41 26.25
N ALA A 186 -5.22 -0.90 25.03
CA ALA A 186 -6.45 -1.05 24.25
C ALA A 186 -6.56 -2.42 23.57
N CYS A 187 -5.48 -3.21 23.57
CA CYS A 187 -5.34 -4.46 22.84
C CYS A 187 -5.71 -4.29 21.34
N ILE A 188 -5.93 -5.41 20.66
CA ILE A 188 -6.28 -5.46 19.24
C ILE A 188 -7.78 -5.25 19.09
N THR A 189 -8.13 -4.27 18.25
CA THR A 189 -9.52 -3.93 17.94
C THR A 189 -9.86 -4.24 16.48
N GLU A 190 -11.14 -4.21 16.14
CA GLU A 190 -11.62 -4.47 14.77
C GLU A 190 -10.98 -3.53 13.73
N GLN A 191 -10.76 -2.27 14.08
CA GLN A 191 -10.14 -1.32 13.14
C GLN A 191 -8.64 -1.62 12.94
N ASP A 192 -7.95 -2.20 13.93
CA ASP A 192 -6.57 -2.70 13.73
C ASP A 192 -6.58 -3.88 12.76
N THR A 193 -7.54 -4.80 12.90
CA THR A 193 -7.73 -5.94 11.99
C THR A 193 -8.01 -5.49 10.55
N ARG A 194 -8.90 -4.51 10.33
CA ARG A 194 -9.18 -3.99 8.98
C ARG A 194 -7.95 -3.35 8.32
N ILE A 195 -7.08 -2.72 9.11
CA ILE A 195 -5.82 -2.18 8.61
C ILE A 195 -4.85 -3.33 8.28
N ALA A 196 -4.75 -4.34 9.15
CA ALA A 196 -3.92 -5.53 8.94
C ALA A 196 -4.31 -6.30 7.66
N GLU A 197 -5.60 -6.57 7.45
CA GLU A 197 -6.13 -7.18 6.23
C GLU A 197 -5.73 -6.39 4.98
N ARG A 198 -5.72 -5.05 5.08
CA ARG A 198 -5.30 -4.23 3.95
C ARG A 198 -3.81 -4.34 3.67
N ILE A 199 -2.98 -4.41 4.70
CA ILE A 199 -1.52 -4.58 4.57
C ILE A 199 -1.20 -5.90 3.85
N GLU A 200 -1.81 -6.99 4.29
CA GLU A 200 -1.65 -8.32 3.67
C GLU A 200 -2.10 -8.29 2.21
N LYS A 201 -3.29 -7.76 1.94
CA LYS A 201 -3.85 -7.69 0.57
C LYS A 201 -2.98 -6.89 -0.41
N GLU A 202 -2.26 -5.89 0.08
CA GLU A 202 -1.36 -5.05 -0.72
C GLU A 202 0.06 -5.62 -0.80
N GLY A 203 0.34 -6.77 -0.17
CA GLY A 203 1.63 -7.46 -0.21
C GLY A 203 2.78 -6.64 0.38
N LYS A 204 2.51 -5.81 1.39
CA LYS A 204 3.51 -4.92 1.99
C LYS A 204 4.29 -5.65 3.08
N GLY A 205 5.58 -5.31 3.23
CA GLY A 205 6.34 -5.71 4.40
C GLY A 205 5.68 -5.09 5.64
N CYS A 206 5.68 -5.79 6.77
CA CYS A 206 4.97 -5.33 7.96
C CYS A 206 5.78 -5.58 9.22
N LEU A 207 5.70 -4.66 10.17
CA LEU A 207 6.05 -4.86 11.56
C LEU A 207 4.92 -4.34 12.45
N ILE A 208 4.65 -5.05 13.53
CA ILE A 208 3.64 -4.67 14.51
C ILE A 208 4.34 -3.91 15.64
N VAL A 209 3.96 -2.66 15.84
CA VAL A 209 4.51 -1.80 16.90
C VAL A 209 3.50 -1.71 18.04
N VAL A 210 3.79 -2.37 19.16
CA VAL A 210 3.00 -2.28 20.38
C VAL A 210 3.48 -1.07 21.17
N ASN A 211 2.77 0.04 21.04
CA ASN A 211 3.13 1.31 21.65
C ASN A 211 2.41 1.54 22.98
N LYS A 212 2.93 2.48 23.77
CA LYS A 212 2.52 2.76 25.15
C LYS A 212 2.70 1.54 26.04
N TRP A 213 3.74 0.73 25.80
CA TRP A 213 3.93 -0.51 26.54
C TRP A 213 4.00 -0.25 28.04
N ASP A 214 4.61 0.84 28.47
CA ASP A 214 4.67 1.40 29.82
C ASP A 214 3.33 1.48 30.56
N THR A 215 2.20 1.63 29.86
CA THR A 215 0.88 1.76 30.49
C THR A 215 0.30 0.43 31.00
N ILE A 216 0.89 -0.72 30.65
CA ILE A 216 0.43 -2.00 31.18
C ILE A 216 0.79 -2.09 32.68
N PRO A 217 -0.20 -2.24 33.58
CA PRO A 217 0.07 -2.40 35.01
C PRO A 217 0.59 -3.80 35.33
N ASN A 218 1.32 -3.94 36.44
CA ASN A 218 1.74 -5.24 37.00
C ASN A 218 2.49 -6.15 36.02
N LYS A 219 3.36 -5.58 35.18
CA LYS A 219 4.17 -6.37 34.25
C LYS A 219 5.02 -7.39 35.01
N ASN A 220 4.93 -8.63 34.58
CA ASN A 220 5.80 -9.71 34.99
C ASN A 220 6.63 -10.21 33.79
N GLN A 221 7.53 -11.17 34.03
CA GLN A 221 8.41 -11.71 33.00
C GLN A 221 7.65 -12.40 31.85
N GLN A 222 6.41 -12.84 32.08
CA GLN A 222 5.57 -13.54 31.10
C GLN A 222 4.61 -12.61 30.33
N THR A 223 4.47 -11.35 30.74
CA THR A 223 3.48 -10.42 30.17
C THR A 223 3.70 -10.20 28.68
N ALA A 224 4.96 -10.11 28.24
CA ALA A 224 5.29 -9.99 26.82
C ALA A 224 4.86 -11.24 26.04
N THR A 225 5.11 -12.43 26.57
CA THR A 225 4.74 -13.72 25.95
C THR A 225 3.23 -13.85 25.79
N TYR A 226 2.45 -13.54 26.82
CA TYR A 226 0.99 -13.59 26.74
C TYR A 226 0.43 -12.56 25.75
N TYR A 227 0.99 -11.36 25.74
CA TYR A 227 0.56 -10.34 24.79
C TYR A 227 0.92 -10.72 23.35
N GLU A 228 2.10 -11.28 23.12
CA GLU A 228 2.49 -11.81 21.81
C GLU A 228 1.52 -12.91 21.37
N GLN A 229 1.17 -13.85 22.23
CA GLN A 229 0.17 -14.89 21.92
C GLN A 229 -1.18 -14.27 21.51
N ASP A 230 -1.70 -13.30 22.28
CA ASP A 230 -2.95 -12.60 21.93
C ASP A 230 -2.84 -11.91 20.56
N VAL A 231 -1.68 -11.30 20.26
CA VAL A 231 -1.42 -10.69 18.96
C VAL A 231 -1.42 -11.72 17.85
N ARG A 232 -0.73 -12.85 18.01
CA ARG A 232 -0.68 -13.91 17.00
C ARG A 232 -2.05 -14.55 16.77
N GLU A 233 -2.86 -14.71 17.81
CA GLU A 233 -4.20 -15.29 17.71
C GLU A 233 -5.19 -14.39 16.97
N LYS A 234 -5.13 -13.08 17.22
CA LYS A 234 -6.04 -12.09 16.62
C LYS A 234 -5.56 -11.54 15.28
N MET A 235 -4.25 -11.45 15.07
CA MET A 235 -3.63 -10.97 13.82
C MET A 235 -3.03 -12.10 12.98
N ARG A 236 -3.79 -13.17 12.74
CA ARG A 236 -3.32 -14.36 11.98
C ARG A 236 -2.79 -14.04 10.58
N MET A 237 -3.34 -13.03 9.91
CA MET A 237 -2.88 -12.60 8.58
C MET A 237 -1.47 -11.99 8.58
N LEU A 238 -0.96 -11.60 9.75
CA LEU A 238 0.37 -11.01 9.96
C LEU A 238 1.17 -11.83 10.98
N ASP A 239 0.96 -13.15 11.02
CA ASP A 239 1.66 -14.06 11.93
C ASP A 239 3.19 -14.02 11.73
N TRP A 240 3.63 -13.78 10.49
CA TRP A 240 5.02 -13.59 10.07
C TRP A 240 5.63 -12.24 10.47
N ALA A 241 4.83 -11.24 10.83
CA ALA A 241 5.34 -9.89 11.08
C ALA A 241 6.05 -9.80 12.45
N PRO A 242 7.26 -9.23 12.56
CA PRO A 242 7.92 -9.04 13.85
C PRO A 242 7.13 -8.07 14.74
N ILE A 243 7.14 -8.32 16.05
CA ILE A 243 6.50 -7.47 17.06
C ILE A 243 7.58 -6.65 17.78
N VAL A 244 7.40 -5.34 17.83
CA VAL A 244 8.30 -4.40 18.53
C VAL A 244 7.52 -3.64 19.59
N TYR A 245 7.99 -3.72 20.83
CA TYR A 245 7.43 -2.96 21.95
C TYR A 245 8.10 -1.58 22.04
N SER A 246 7.29 -0.52 22.20
CA SER A 246 7.78 0.86 22.26
C SER A 246 7.04 1.70 23.31
N THR A 247 7.76 2.71 23.81
CA THR A 247 7.20 3.79 24.64
C THR A 247 7.69 5.12 24.06
N ALA A 248 6.87 5.72 23.20
CA ALA A 248 7.26 6.92 22.46
C ALA A 248 7.48 8.17 23.35
N ILE A 249 6.91 8.24 24.55
CA ILE A 249 7.02 9.42 25.44
C ILE A 249 8.41 9.50 26.09
N THR A 250 9.05 8.36 26.36
CA THR A 250 10.40 8.31 26.97
C THR A 250 11.51 8.23 25.93
N GLY A 251 11.16 8.22 24.63
CA GLY A 251 12.10 7.98 23.51
C GLY A 251 12.68 6.57 23.47
N GLN A 252 12.41 5.73 24.48
CA GLN A 252 12.97 4.39 24.56
C GLN A 252 12.38 3.48 23.47
N SER A 253 13.27 2.76 22.78
CA SER A 253 12.94 1.70 21.82
C SER A 253 12.30 2.15 20.49
N VAL A 254 12.26 3.45 20.18
CA VAL A 254 11.82 3.92 18.86
C VAL A 254 12.85 3.56 17.77
N GLU A 255 14.14 3.58 18.08
CA GLU A 255 15.21 3.08 17.22
C GLU A 255 14.99 1.62 16.77
N LYS A 256 14.47 0.77 17.67
CA LYS A 256 14.15 -0.64 17.36
C LYS A 256 13.10 -0.77 16.27
N VAL A 257 12.20 0.20 16.12
CA VAL A 257 11.19 0.21 15.06
C VAL A 257 11.86 0.37 13.69
N ILE A 258 12.86 1.25 13.58
CA ILE A 258 13.60 1.44 12.33
C ILE A 258 14.49 0.25 12.02
N VAL A 259 15.20 -0.28 13.02
CA VAL A 259 16.03 -1.49 12.84
C VAL A 259 15.16 -2.66 12.37
N ALA A 260 13.99 -2.86 12.98
CA ALA A 260 13.06 -3.90 12.55
C ALA A 260 12.51 -3.62 11.14
N ALA A 261 12.19 -2.37 10.81
CA ALA A 261 11.73 -2.00 9.47
C ALA A 261 12.81 -2.24 8.40
N SER A 262 14.08 -1.95 8.69
CA SER A 262 15.24 -2.25 7.82
C SER A 262 15.37 -3.75 7.58
N THR A 263 15.27 -4.58 8.63
CA THR A 263 15.30 -6.04 8.49
C THR A 263 14.13 -6.56 7.64
N VAL A 264 12.92 -6.05 7.87
CA VAL A 264 11.72 -6.42 7.09
C VAL A 264 11.86 -6.01 5.62
N GLU A 265 12.44 -4.83 5.36
CA GLU A 265 12.72 -4.34 4.01
C GLU A 265 13.71 -5.25 3.29
N LYS A 266 14.82 -5.61 3.95
CA LYS A 266 15.84 -6.51 3.39
C LYS A 266 15.27 -7.87 3.03
N GLU A 267 14.45 -8.47 3.90
CA GLU A 267 13.81 -9.77 3.59
C GLU A 267 12.73 -9.63 2.50
N ARG A 268 12.00 -8.51 2.44
CA ARG A 268 11.03 -8.24 1.38
C ARG A 268 11.70 -8.06 0.01
N ALA A 269 12.81 -7.32 -0.04
CA ALA A 269 13.55 -7.02 -1.27
C ALA A 269 14.40 -8.21 -1.74
N ARG A 270 14.56 -9.24 -0.88
CA ARG A 270 15.38 -10.41 -1.17
C ARG A 270 14.87 -11.17 -2.39
N ARG A 271 15.70 -11.24 -3.43
CA ARG A 271 15.48 -12.12 -4.58
C ARG A 271 16.03 -13.51 -4.29
N LEU A 272 15.17 -14.52 -4.41
CA LEU A 272 15.56 -15.91 -4.22
C LEU A 272 15.90 -16.53 -5.57
N SER A 273 17.03 -17.24 -5.63
CA SER A 273 17.39 -17.95 -6.85
C SER A 273 16.39 -19.09 -7.09
N THR A 274 16.10 -19.35 -8.36
CA THR A 274 15.16 -20.41 -8.70
C THR A 274 15.65 -21.78 -8.23
N ALA A 275 16.97 -21.98 -8.14
CA ALA A 275 17.55 -23.20 -7.58
C ALA A 275 17.18 -23.41 -6.11
N ILE A 276 17.33 -22.38 -5.27
CA ILE A 276 16.96 -22.43 -3.84
C ILE A 276 15.46 -22.71 -3.70
N LEU A 277 14.62 -22.03 -4.47
CA LEU A 277 13.18 -22.21 -4.40
C LEU A 277 12.75 -23.64 -4.77
N ASN A 278 13.34 -24.21 -5.83
CA ASN A 278 13.06 -25.59 -6.23
C ASN A 278 13.59 -26.62 -5.21
N GLN A 279 14.70 -26.33 -4.53
CA GLN A 279 15.19 -27.18 -3.45
C GLN A 279 14.17 -27.23 -2.29
N VAL A 280 13.74 -26.06 -1.80
CA VAL A 280 12.74 -25.95 -0.72
C VAL A 280 11.44 -26.67 -1.08
N ILE A 281 10.96 -26.51 -2.32
CA ILE A 281 9.73 -27.19 -2.78
C ILE A 281 9.91 -28.71 -2.82
N ARG A 282 11.07 -29.22 -3.25
CA ARG A 282 11.34 -30.66 -3.25
C ARG A 282 11.35 -31.23 -1.83
N GLU A 283 12.00 -30.55 -0.89
CA GLU A 283 12.03 -30.93 0.52
C GLU A 283 10.61 -30.92 1.12
N ALA A 284 9.81 -29.89 0.82
CA ALA A 284 8.42 -29.81 1.27
C ALA A 284 7.54 -30.94 0.70
N ILE A 285 7.71 -31.30 -0.58
CA ILE A 285 6.99 -32.43 -1.21
C ILE A 285 7.40 -33.77 -0.61
N ALA A 286 8.69 -33.94 -0.27
CA ALA A 286 9.19 -35.13 0.39
C ALA A 286 8.59 -35.27 1.79
N PHE A 287 8.46 -34.16 2.53
CA PHE A 287 7.81 -34.15 3.84
C PHE A 287 6.30 -34.39 3.77
N LYS A 288 5.60 -33.70 2.87
CA LYS A 288 4.15 -33.83 2.67
C LYS A 288 3.81 -33.88 1.18
N PRO A 289 3.42 -35.05 0.64
CA PRO A 289 3.12 -35.17 -0.78
C PRO A 289 1.83 -34.41 -1.15
N PRO A 290 1.71 -33.94 -2.41
CA PRO A 290 0.50 -33.26 -2.90
C PRO A 290 -0.77 -34.10 -2.72
N PRO A 291 -1.93 -33.45 -2.48
CA PRO A 291 -3.20 -34.14 -2.28
C PRO A 291 -3.59 -34.95 -3.53
N ARG A 292 -4.37 -36.01 -3.28
CA ARG A 292 -4.98 -36.83 -4.33
C ARG A 292 -6.35 -36.28 -4.69
N THR A 293 -6.65 -36.27 -5.99
CA THR A 293 -8.03 -36.08 -6.46
C THR A 293 -8.91 -37.26 -6.06
N ARG A 294 -10.23 -37.08 -6.14
CA ARG A 294 -11.23 -38.12 -5.82
C ARG A 294 -11.06 -39.40 -6.66
N GLY A 295 -10.47 -39.29 -7.85
CA GLY A 295 -10.12 -40.42 -8.73
C GLY A 295 -8.69 -40.97 -8.55
N GLY A 296 -8.01 -40.64 -7.44
CA GLY A 296 -6.70 -41.23 -7.08
C GLY A 296 -5.48 -40.61 -7.77
N LYS A 297 -5.66 -39.72 -8.76
CA LYS A 297 -4.54 -39.00 -9.40
C LYS A 297 -3.92 -37.99 -8.42
N ARG A 298 -2.59 -38.02 -8.29
CA ARG A 298 -1.80 -37.07 -7.49
C ARG A 298 -1.46 -35.82 -8.31
N GLY A 299 -1.55 -34.66 -7.68
CA GLY A 299 -0.94 -33.44 -8.21
C GLY A 299 0.57 -33.61 -8.35
N ARG A 300 1.15 -33.01 -9.39
CA ARG A 300 2.60 -32.97 -9.62
C ARG A 300 3.05 -31.52 -9.65
N VAL A 301 4.04 -31.19 -8.84
CA VAL A 301 4.71 -29.88 -8.87
C VAL A 301 6.04 -30.11 -9.58
N TYR A 302 6.19 -29.53 -10.76
CA TYR A 302 7.37 -29.74 -11.60
C TYR A 302 8.47 -28.72 -11.34
N TYR A 303 8.08 -27.47 -11.09
CA TYR A 303 8.98 -26.34 -10.98
C TYR A 303 8.30 -25.20 -10.24
N CYS A 304 9.10 -24.35 -9.61
CA CYS A 304 8.66 -23.11 -8.98
C CYS A 304 9.63 -21.98 -9.33
N THR A 305 9.12 -20.76 -9.55
CA THR A 305 9.91 -19.53 -9.72
C THR A 305 9.26 -18.41 -8.93
N GLN A 306 10.07 -17.43 -8.49
CA GLN A 306 9.61 -16.16 -7.93
C GLN A 306 9.06 -15.27 -9.05
#